data_AF-A0A2T6N9I3-F1
#
_entry.id   AF-A0A2T6N9I3-F1
#
_cell.length_a   1.000
_cell.length_b   1.000
_cell.length_c   1.000
_cell.angle_alpha   90.00
_cell.angle_beta   90.00
_cell.angle_gamma   90.00
#
_symmetry.space_group_name_H-M   'P 1'
#
loop_
_entity.id
_entity.type
_entity.pdbx_description
1 polymer ?
#
loop_
_entity_poly.entity_id
_entity_poly.type
_entity_poly.pdbx_seq_one_letter_code
_entity_poly.pdbx_strand_id
1 'polypeptide(L)'
;MPQSGGDNYPQGDPPGSAMAVTAESLYLANLLLIPGIAFAILLVIYFKQGKSLPPLARSHLEQTFSASLWAGVLLVIVNLVILLLGGYDGAYTWMVVIIYFTVCHSTLILIGMLGLAKAMAGKCYRYPLIGRALPEACLRMS
;
A
#
# COMPACT_ATOMS: atom_id res chain seq x y z
N MET A 1 -49.27 -18.62 -6.11
CA MET A 1 -48.21 -17.70 -5.67
C MET A 1 -47.31 -18.45 -4.70
N PRO A 2 -46.00 -18.62 -4.97
CA PRO A 2 -45.06 -19.06 -3.95
C PRO A 2 -44.30 -17.85 -3.37
N GLN A 3 -44.15 -17.84 -2.05
CA GLN A 3 -43.38 -16.85 -1.30
C GLN A 3 -41.89 -17.22 -1.21
N SER A 4 -41.08 -16.16 -1.05
CA SER A 4 -39.87 -16.07 -0.22
C SER A 4 -38.65 -16.90 -0.61
N GLY A 5 -37.78 -16.26 -1.41
CA GLY A 5 -36.34 -16.53 -1.45
C GLY A 5 -35.62 -15.22 -1.11
N GLY A 6 -35.70 -14.81 0.15
CA GLY A 6 -34.86 -13.73 0.66
C GLY A 6 -33.43 -14.24 0.75
N ASP A 7 -32.68 -14.07 -0.34
CA ASP A 7 -31.27 -14.42 -0.42
C ASP A 7 -30.51 -13.60 0.63
N ASN A 8 -30.17 -14.28 1.73
CA ASN A 8 -29.24 -13.79 2.75
C ASN A 8 -27.86 -13.58 2.13
N TYR A 9 -27.68 -12.45 1.44
CA TYR A 9 -26.34 -11.88 1.31
C TYR A 9 -25.82 -11.63 2.74
N PRO A 10 -24.58 -12.02 3.09
CA PRO A 10 -23.98 -11.54 4.32
C PRO A 10 -23.94 -10.01 4.26
N GLN A 11 -24.83 -9.36 5.02
CA GLN A 11 -25.08 -7.91 5.05
C GLN A 11 -23.98 -7.14 5.79
N GLY A 12 -22.71 -7.40 5.46
CA GLY A 12 -21.59 -6.70 6.07
C GLY A 12 -20.29 -6.88 5.30
N ASP A 13 -19.47 -5.83 5.28
CA ASP A 13 -18.13 -5.88 4.73
C ASP A 13 -17.32 -7.01 5.38
N PRO A 14 -16.40 -7.66 4.64
CA PRO A 14 -15.54 -8.68 5.22
C PRO A 14 -14.79 -8.16 6.45
N PRO A 15 -14.56 -9.02 7.47
CA PRO A 15 -13.84 -8.63 8.67
C PRO A 15 -12.50 -7.96 8.33
N GLY A 16 -12.29 -6.75 8.84
CA GLY A 16 -11.07 -5.98 8.60
C GLY A 16 -11.06 -5.12 7.33
N SER A 17 -12.17 -5.02 6.58
CA SER A 17 -12.27 -4.14 5.40
C SER A 17 -11.89 -2.68 5.71
N ALA A 18 -12.49 -2.10 6.77
CA ALA A 18 -12.17 -0.73 7.18
C ALA A 18 -10.67 -0.52 7.48
N MET A 19 -10.02 -1.51 8.10
CA MET A 19 -8.59 -1.45 8.40
C MET A 19 -7.74 -1.59 7.13
N ALA A 20 -8.14 -2.46 6.19
CA ALA A 20 -7.48 -2.60 4.89
C ALA A 20 -7.55 -1.28 4.10
N VAL A 21 -8.74 -0.67 4.00
CA VAL A 21 -8.95 0.62 3.34
C VAL A 21 -8.14 1.73 4.00
N THR A 22 -8.10 1.74 5.34
CA THR A 22 -7.30 2.73 6.10
C THR A 22 -5.81 2.57 5.82
N ALA A 23 -5.29 1.34 5.79
CA ALA A 23 -3.88 1.09 5.52
C ALA A 23 -3.45 1.54 4.11
N GLU A 24 -4.24 1.21 3.08
CA GLU A 24 -3.99 1.64 1.70
C GLU A 24 -4.13 3.16 1.54
N SER A 25 -5.11 3.77 2.22
CA SER A 25 -5.28 5.23 2.25
C SER A 25 -4.09 5.93 2.90
N LEU A 26 -3.57 5.40 4.01
CA LEU A 26 -2.38 5.94 4.68
C LEU A 26 -1.12 5.81 3.80
N TYR A 27 -0.98 4.71 3.07
CA TYR A 27 0.10 4.56 2.09
C TYR A 27 0.01 5.63 0.98
N LEU A 28 -1.17 5.81 0.38
CA LEU A 28 -1.38 6.83 -0.65
C LEU A 28 -1.20 8.26 -0.09
N ALA A 29 -1.69 8.53 1.12
CA ALA A 29 -1.48 9.82 1.79
C ALA A 29 -0.01 10.09 2.08
N ASN A 30 0.77 9.05 2.41
CA ASN A 30 2.23 9.16 2.58
C ASN A 30 2.94 9.49 1.27
N LEU A 31 2.44 9.01 0.13
CA LEU A 31 3.01 9.35 -1.17
C LEU A 31 2.58 10.77 -1.63
N LEU A 32 1.33 11.15 -1.41
CA LEU A 32 0.73 12.31 -2.09
C LEU A 32 0.61 13.58 -1.24
N LEU A 33 0.33 13.45 0.07
CA LEU A 33 -0.18 14.57 0.87
C LEU A 33 0.72 14.92 2.06
N ILE A 34 0.98 13.93 2.91
CA ILE A 34 1.62 14.11 4.21
C ILE A 34 2.72 13.06 4.42
N PRO A 35 3.81 13.12 3.61
CA PRO A 35 4.91 12.17 3.70
C PRO A 35 5.50 12.16 5.11
N GLY A 36 5.94 10.98 5.56
CA GLY A 36 6.51 10.77 6.89
C GLY A 36 5.46 10.70 8.00
N ILE A 37 4.50 11.63 8.07
CA ILE A 37 3.43 11.61 9.09
C ILE A 37 2.50 10.42 8.85
N ALA A 38 1.98 10.26 7.63
CA ALA A 38 1.11 9.12 7.33
C ALA A 38 1.85 7.78 7.49
N PHE A 39 3.14 7.73 7.14
CA PHE A 39 3.96 6.55 7.42
C PHE A 39 4.15 6.30 8.91
N ALA A 40 4.37 7.33 9.74
CA ALA A 40 4.47 7.17 11.19
C ALA A 40 3.17 6.60 11.78
N ILE A 41 2.01 7.08 11.33
CA ILE A 41 0.71 6.53 11.72
C ILE A 41 0.60 5.06 11.30
N LEU A 42 0.93 4.74 10.05
CA LEU A 42 0.92 3.37 9.53
C LEU A 42 1.84 2.44 10.34
N LEU A 43 3.03 2.93 10.70
CA LEU A 43 4.03 2.22 11.51
C LEU A 43 3.51 1.96 12.92
N VAL A 44 2.88 2.95 13.56
CA VAL A 44 2.24 2.76 14.87
C VAL A 44 1.11 1.72 14.78
N ILE A 45 0.28 1.77 13.74
CA ILE A 45 -0.79 0.78 13.51
C ILE A 45 -0.18 -0.61 13.33
N TYR A 46 0.89 -0.74 12.54
CA TYR A 46 1.60 -1.99 12.29
C TYR A 46 2.12 -2.63 13.58
N PHE A 47 2.76 -1.86 14.47
CA PHE A 47 3.33 -2.39 15.70
C PHE A 47 2.31 -2.62 16.83
N LYS A 48 1.21 -1.87 16.86
CA LYS A 48 0.17 -2.04 17.90
C LYS A 48 -0.75 -3.23 17.66
N GLN A 49 -0.66 -3.86 16.50
CA GLN A 49 -1.54 -4.96 16.13
C GLN A 49 -1.02 -6.33 16.57
N GLY A 50 -1.91 -7.12 17.19
CA GLY A 50 -1.61 -8.48 17.64
C GLY A 50 -1.75 -9.54 16.54
N LYS A 51 -1.46 -10.81 16.89
CA LYS A 51 -1.51 -11.96 15.95
C LYS A 51 -2.90 -12.27 15.39
N SER A 52 -3.97 -11.73 15.98
CA SER A 52 -5.38 -12.07 15.70
C SER A 52 -6.06 -11.15 14.69
N LEU A 53 -5.32 -10.62 13.71
CA LEU A 53 -5.95 -9.79 12.69
C LEU A 53 -6.74 -10.61 11.66
N PRO A 54 -7.88 -10.08 11.18
CA PRO A 54 -8.51 -10.62 9.99
C PRO A 54 -7.51 -10.70 8.81
N PRO A 55 -7.52 -11.80 8.03
CA PRO A 55 -6.56 -12.02 6.94
C PRO A 55 -6.52 -10.88 5.93
N LEU A 56 -7.68 -10.30 5.60
CA LEU A 56 -7.81 -9.14 4.70
C LEU A 56 -7.00 -7.95 5.20
N ALA A 57 -7.29 -7.47 6.41
CA ALA A 57 -6.60 -6.35 7.03
C ALA A 57 -5.09 -6.59 7.15
N ARG A 58 -4.70 -7.81 7.53
CA ARG A 58 -3.29 -8.17 7.67
C ARG A 58 -2.54 -8.08 6.33
N SER A 59 -3.13 -8.61 5.25
CA SER A 59 -2.49 -8.58 3.92
C SER A 59 -2.25 -7.16 3.43
N HIS A 60 -3.25 -6.28 3.55
CA HIS A 60 -3.16 -4.88 3.14
C HIS A 60 -2.23 -4.07 4.03
N LEU A 61 -2.22 -4.32 5.34
CA LEU A 61 -1.32 -3.61 6.25
C LEU A 61 0.15 -4.01 6.05
N GLU A 62 0.46 -5.31 5.94
CA GLU A 62 1.83 -5.76 5.74
C GLU A 62 2.39 -5.27 4.38
N GLN A 63 1.59 -5.26 3.32
CA GLN A 63 2.05 -4.81 2.01
C GLN A 63 2.25 -3.29 1.95
N THR A 64 1.33 -2.50 2.52
CA THR A 64 1.44 -1.02 2.52
C THR A 64 2.60 -0.55 3.38
N PHE A 65 2.86 -1.22 4.49
CA PHE A 65 4.05 -0.98 5.31
C PHE A 65 5.34 -1.31 4.56
N SER A 66 5.42 -2.50 3.95
CA SER A 66 6.60 -2.90 3.16
C SER A 66 6.83 -1.99 1.95
N ALA A 67 5.75 -1.61 1.25
CA ALA A 67 5.82 -0.71 0.10
C ALA A 67 6.30 0.68 0.51
N SER A 68 5.83 1.21 1.65
CA SER A 68 6.32 2.48 2.20
C SER A 68 7.81 2.44 2.52
N LEU A 69 8.30 1.33 3.08
CA LEU A 69 9.72 1.16 3.37
C LEU A 69 10.56 1.13 2.08
N TRP A 70 10.13 0.37 1.07
CA TRP A 70 10.80 0.35 -0.24
C TRP A 70 10.78 1.72 -0.93
N ALA A 71 9.68 2.47 -0.84
CA ALA A 71 9.62 3.84 -1.35
C ALA A 71 10.65 4.76 -0.66
N GLY A 72 10.82 4.62 0.66
CA GLY A 72 11.85 5.34 1.41
C GLY A 72 13.27 4.92 1.02
N VAL A 73 13.54 3.61 0.90
CA VAL A 73 14.84 3.07 0.45
C VAL A 73 15.19 3.59 -0.94
N LEU A 74 14.23 3.56 -1.86
CA LEU A 74 14.39 4.08 -3.22
C LEU A 74 14.79 5.55 -3.19
N LEU A 75 14.13 6.39 -2.38
CA LEU A 75 14.45 7.80 -2.23
C LEU A 75 15.91 7.97 -1.80
N VAL A 76 16.35 7.23 -0.77
CA VAL A 76 17.73 7.30 -0.27
C VAL A 76 18.75 6.86 -1.33
N ILE A 77 18.51 5.74 -2.01
CA ILE A 77 19.42 5.21 -3.03
C ILE A 77 19.61 6.22 -4.17
N VAL A 78 18.53 6.82 -4.67
CA VAL A 78 18.59 7.79 -5.78
C VAL A 78 19.44 9.00 -5.39
N ASN A 79 19.18 9.57 -4.21
CA ASN A 79 19.94 10.72 -3.72
C ASN A 79 21.42 10.37 -3.51
N LEU A 80 21.72 9.16 -3.01
CA LEU A 80 23.10 8.71 -2.83
C LEU A 80 23.84 8.55 -4.18
N VAL A 81 23.20 7.95 -5.18
CA VAL A 81 23.78 7.81 -6.52
C VAL A 81 24.08 9.17 -7.14
N ILE A 82 23.19 10.15 -6.96
CA ILE A 82 23.41 11.53 -7.44
C ILE A 82 24.65 12.16 -6.77
N LEU A 83 24.77 12.04 -5.45
CA LEU A 83 25.93 12.56 -4.72
C LEU A 83 27.24 11.91 -5.19
N LEU A 84 27.23 10.61 -5.50
CA LEU A 84 28.40 9.88 -5.99
C LEU A 84 28.76 10.22 -7.45
N LEU A 85 27.79 10.59 -8.29
CA LEU A 85 27.98 10.89 -9.71
C LEU A 85 28.33 12.37 -10.01
N GLY A 86 28.53 13.20 -8.99
CA GLY A 86 28.99 14.59 -9.18
C GLY A 86 28.08 15.67 -8.60
N GLY A 87 27.08 15.31 -7.79
CA GLY A 87 26.30 16.28 -7.02
C GLY A 87 25.23 17.03 -7.84
N TYR A 88 24.62 18.03 -7.21
CA TYR A 88 23.42 18.73 -7.69
C TYR A 88 23.72 20.02 -8.49
N ASP A 89 24.98 20.24 -8.87
CA ASP A 89 25.43 21.51 -9.44
C ASP A 89 25.02 21.70 -10.91
N GLY A 90 24.73 20.61 -11.63
CA GLY A 90 24.39 20.62 -13.05
C GLY A 90 22.89 20.47 -13.33
N ALA A 91 22.38 21.18 -14.34
CA ALA A 91 21.00 21.05 -14.82
C ALA A 91 20.66 19.62 -15.30
N TYR A 92 21.65 18.89 -15.83
CA TYR A 92 21.49 17.48 -16.20
C TYR A 92 21.11 16.60 -15.01
N THR A 93 21.77 16.78 -13.85
CA THR A 93 21.44 16.02 -12.63
C THR A 93 19.97 16.23 -12.27
N TRP A 94 19.52 17.47 -12.20
CA TRP A 94 18.13 17.82 -11.89
C TRP A 94 17.13 17.19 -12.86
N MET A 95 17.44 17.21 -14.16
CA MET A 95 16.61 16.56 -15.18
C MET A 95 16.45 15.06 -14.90
N VAL A 96 17.56 14.36 -14.64
CA VAL A 96 17.54 12.93 -14.31
C VAL A 96 16.78 12.66 -13.02
N VAL A 97 17.00 13.46 -11.96
CA VAL A 97 16.29 13.31 -10.67
C VAL A 97 14.78 13.41 -10.87
N ILE A 98 14.32 14.46 -11.54
CA ILE A 98 12.90 14.73 -11.72
C ILE A 98 12.24 13.62 -12.55
N ILE A 99 12.86 13.21 -13.67
CA ILE A 99 12.30 12.13 -14.51
C ILE A 99 12.24 10.81 -13.73
N TYR A 100 13.34 10.41 -13.08
CA TYR A 100 13.37 9.16 -12.33
C TYR A 100 12.34 9.16 -11.19
N PHE A 101 12.33 10.23 -10.40
CA PHE A 101 11.42 10.38 -9.27
C PHE A 101 9.97 10.34 -9.75
N THR A 102 9.60 11.14 -10.75
CA THR A 102 8.21 11.21 -11.24
C THR A 102 7.71 9.89 -11.81
N VAL A 103 8.51 9.19 -12.62
CA VAL A 103 8.13 7.88 -13.20
C VAL A 103 7.95 6.84 -12.10
N CYS A 104 8.92 6.73 -11.19
CA CYS A 104 8.85 5.72 -10.14
C CYS A 104 7.73 6.03 -9.13
N HIS A 105 7.61 7.30 -8.73
CA HIS A 105 6.56 7.78 -7.84
C HIS A 105 5.16 7.54 -8.40
N SER A 106 4.94 7.88 -9.68
CA SER A 106 3.65 7.65 -10.35
C SER A 106 3.31 6.17 -10.39
N THR A 107 4.30 5.31 -10.63
CA THR A 107 4.10 3.85 -10.61
C THR A 107 3.68 3.36 -9.22
N LEU A 108 4.32 3.85 -8.16
CA LEU A 108 3.98 3.50 -6.78
C LEU A 108 2.56 3.96 -6.39
N ILE A 109 2.13 5.13 -6.86
CA ILE A 109 0.76 5.63 -6.69
C ILE A 109 -0.23 4.70 -7.39
N LEU A 110 0.02 4.33 -8.64
CA LEU A 110 -0.89 3.44 -9.40
C LEU A 110 -1.05 2.08 -8.71
N ILE A 111 0.04 1.49 -8.24
CA ILE A 111 0.00 0.24 -7.47
C ILE A 111 -0.81 0.43 -6.18
N GLY A 112 -0.64 1.55 -5.47
CA GLY A 112 -1.44 1.89 -4.29
C GLY A 112 -2.92 2.04 -4.56
N MET A 113 -3.28 2.70 -5.67
CA MET A 113 -4.67 2.87 -6.09
C MET A 113 -5.33 1.53 -6.40
N LEU A 114 -4.60 0.59 -7.02
CA LEU A 114 -5.06 -0.78 -7.22
C LEU A 114 -5.26 -1.52 -5.87
N GLY A 115 -4.33 -1.36 -4.94
CA GLY A 115 -4.43 -1.89 -3.58
C GLY A 115 -5.68 -1.39 -2.84
N LEU A 116 -5.90 -0.07 -2.85
CA LEU A 116 -7.07 0.57 -2.26
C LEU A 116 -8.37 0.08 -2.92
N ALA A 117 -8.43 0.00 -4.25
CA ALA A 117 -9.60 -0.49 -4.96
C ALA A 117 -9.94 -1.94 -4.57
N LYS A 118 -8.93 -2.79 -4.35
CA LYS A 118 -9.13 -4.18 -3.88
C LYS A 118 -9.57 -4.24 -2.41
N ALA A 119 -9.02 -3.38 -1.55
CA ALA A 119 -9.44 -3.27 -0.16
C ALA A 119 -10.92 -2.84 -0.05
N MET A 120 -11.34 -1.84 -0.84
CA MET A 120 -12.74 -1.39 -0.91
C MET A 120 -13.68 -2.47 -1.45
N ALA A 121 -13.19 -3.36 -2.31
CA ALA A 121 -13.94 -4.53 -2.77
C ALA A 121 -13.91 -5.71 -1.79
N GLY A 122 -13.28 -5.56 -0.62
CA GLY A 122 -13.16 -6.62 0.39
C GLY A 122 -12.29 -7.81 -0.04
N LYS A 123 -11.46 -7.64 -1.07
CA LYS A 123 -10.64 -8.72 -1.64
C LYS A 123 -9.21 -8.63 -1.16
N CYS A 124 -8.66 -9.74 -0.69
CA CYS A 124 -7.22 -9.81 -0.43
C CYS A 124 -6.46 -9.58 -1.74
N TYR A 125 -5.39 -8.79 -1.66
CA TYR A 125 -4.56 -8.44 -2.81
C TYR A 125 -3.10 -8.50 -2.43
N ARG A 126 -2.25 -8.78 -3.43
CA ARG A 126 -0.81 -8.80 -3.30
C ARG A 126 -0.23 -7.88 -4.38
N TYR A 127 0.61 -6.94 -3.97
CA TYR A 127 1.33 -6.11 -4.92
C TYR A 127 2.21 -6.97 -5.85
N PRO A 128 2.23 -6.70 -7.17
CA PRO A 128 2.88 -7.58 -8.15
C PRO A 128 4.39 -7.81 -7.91
N LEU A 129 5.09 -6.81 -7.35
CA LEU A 129 6.55 -6.84 -7.21
C LEU A 129 7.06 -6.87 -5.77
N ILE A 130 6.29 -6.34 -4.81
CA ILE A 130 6.77 -6.08 -3.43
C ILE A 130 5.92 -6.81 -2.37
N GLY A 131 4.78 -7.38 -2.77
CA GLY A 131 3.85 -8.01 -1.84
C GLY A 131 4.39 -9.33 -1.27
N ARG A 132 4.19 -9.54 0.05
CA ARG A 132 4.43 -10.84 0.71
C ARG A 132 3.41 -11.88 0.25
N ALA A 133 3.69 -13.16 0.53
CA ALA A 133 2.74 -14.23 0.28
C ALA A 133 1.43 -13.98 1.03
N LEU A 134 0.30 -14.21 0.34
CA LEU A 134 -1.02 -14.07 0.96
C LEU A 134 -1.20 -15.11 2.07
N PRO A 135 -1.88 -14.77 3.18
CA PRO A 135 -2.29 -15.76 4.17
C PRO A 135 -3.15 -16.86 3.51
N GLU A 136 -3.01 -18.12 3.93
CA GLU A 136 -3.83 -19.22 3.38
C GLU A 136 -5.34 -18.95 3.51
N ALA A 137 -5.74 -18.26 4.57
CA ALA A 137 -7.12 -17.85 4.78
C ALA A 137 -7.62 -16.88 3.70
N CYS A 138 -6.75 -16.06 3.10
CA CYS A 138 -7.10 -15.18 1.98
C CYS A 138 -7.26 -15.96 0.66
N LEU A 139 -6.55 -17.08 0.49
CA LEU A 139 -6.70 -17.92 -0.71
C LEU A 139 -8.05 -18.65 -0.75
N ARG A 140 -8.69 -18.88 0.39
CA ARG A 140 -10.08 -19.40 0.45
C ARG A 140 -11.15 -18.35 0.16
N MET A 141 -10.77 -17.07 0.09
CA MET A 141 -11.69 -15.94 -0.13
C MET A 141 -11.67 -15.44 -1.59
N SER A 142 -10.84 -16.03 -2.46
CA SER A 142 -10.64 -15.61 -3.86
C SER A 142 -11.50 -16.37 -4.85
#